data_AF-A0A7W7IF74-F1
#
_entry.id   AF-A0A7W7IF74-F1
#
_cell.length_a   1.000
_cell.length_b   1.000
_cell.length_c   1.000
_cell.angle_alpha   90.00
_cell.angle_beta   90.00
_cell.angle_gamma   90.00
#
_symmetry.space_group_name_H-M   'P 1'
#
loop_
_entity.id
_entity.type
_entity.pdbx_description
1 polymer ?
#
loop_
_entity_poly.entity_id
_entity_poly.type
_entity_poly.pdbx_seq_one_letter_code
_entity_poly.pdbx_strand_id
1 'polypeptide(L)'
;MDNSGDPAEWIAEQIGACEPDLLRSMVKTMAEALMSAEADVVCGAGYGERSDGRVNRRNGYRSRDWDARAGTVELAIPKLRSGSYFPEWLLERRRRAE
;
A
#
# COMPACT_ATOMS: atom_id res chain seq x y z
N MET A 1 -2.56 31.07 -6.65
CA MET A 1 -1.37 30.97 -7.53
C MET A 1 -1.42 29.59 -8.12
N ASP A 2 -1.80 29.50 -9.40
CA ASP A 2 -2.09 28.27 -10.12
C ASP A 2 -0.81 27.45 -10.29
N ASN A 3 -0.67 26.38 -9.51
CA ASN A 3 0.39 25.39 -9.71
C ASN A 3 -0.10 24.34 -10.72
N SER A 4 -0.32 24.79 -11.96
CA SER A 4 -0.49 23.90 -13.12
C SER A 4 0.87 23.62 -13.75
N GLY A 5 1.88 23.33 -12.93
CA GLY A 5 3.15 22.74 -13.37
C GLY A 5 2.97 21.24 -13.58
N ASP A 6 3.78 20.65 -14.45
CA ASP A 6 3.85 19.20 -14.61
C ASP A 6 4.02 18.55 -13.22
N PRO A 7 3.08 17.68 -12.78
CA PRO A 7 3.17 17.00 -11.50
C PRO A 7 4.51 16.28 -11.31
N ALA A 8 5.15 15.80 -12.39
CA ALA A 8 6.44 15.14 -12.32
C ALA A 8 7.58 16.11 -11.96
N GLU A 9 7.60 17.32 -12.53
CA GLU A 9 8.59 18.35 -12.19
C GLU A 9 8.44 18.82 -10.74
N TRP A 10 7.20 19.05 -10.29
CA TRP A 10 6.95 19.42 -8.90
C TRP A 10 7.40 18.32 -7.93
N ILE A 11 7.08 17.06 -8.23
CA ILE A 11 7.55 15.91 -7.44
C ILE A 11 9.09 15.86 -7.43
N ALA A 12 9.74 16.04 -8.58
CA ALA A 12 11.20 16.02 -8.69
C ALA A 12 11.85 17.14 -7.87
N GLU A 13 11.26 18.34 -7.86
CA GLU A 13 11.72 19.47 -7.05
C GLU A 13 11.59 19.16 -5.55
N GLN A 14 10.46 18.63 -5.10
CA GLN A 14 10.26 18.29 -3.68
C GLN A 14 11.16 17.12 -3.23
N ILE A 15 11.37 16.11 -4.09
CA ILE A 15 12.32 15.03 -3.83
C ILE A 15 13.76 15.58 -3.78
N GLY A 16 14.12 16.48 -4.71
CA GLY A 16 15.43 17.14 -4.74
C GLY A 16 15.66 18.10 -3.57
N ALA A 17 14.59 18.70 -3.05
CA ALA A 17 14.59 19.47 -1.81
C ALA A 17 14.74 18.59 -0.55
N CYS A 18 14.90 17.27 -0.72
CA CYS A 18 15.12 16.30 0.33
C CYS A 18 14.04 16.32 1.42
N GLU A 19 12.76 16.55 1.08
CA GLU A 19 11.69 16.41 2.07
C GLU A 19 11.44 14.91 2.34
N PRO A 20 11.89 14.35 3.48
CA PRO A 20 11.83 12.91 3.73
C PRO A 20 10.39 12.41 3.89
N ASP A 21 9.48 13.28 4.27
CA ASP A 21 8.08 12.93 4.53
C ASP A 21 7.27 12.75 3.25
N LEU A 22 7.56 13.53 2.20
CA LEU A 22 6.95 13.32 0.88
C LEU A 22 7.34 11.95 0.32
N LEU A 23 8.64 11.64 0.30
CA LEU A 23 9.11 10.35 -0.19
C LEU A 23 8.49 9.19 0.59
N ARG A 24 8.43 9.29 1.92
CA ARG A 24 7.78 8.29 2.78
C ARG A 24 6.30 8.12 2.44
N SER A 25 5.58 9.22 2.22
CA SER A 25 4.16 9.22 1.84
C SER A 25 3.92 8.59 0.46
N MET A 26 4.78 8.90 -0.52
CA MET A 26 4.71 8.30 -1.86
C MET A 26 4.96 6.78 -1.83
N VAL A 27 6.01 6.36 -1.11
CA VAL A 27 6.33 4.93 -0.93
C VAL A 27 5.18 4.20 -0.25
N LYS A 28 4.59 4.78 0.81
CA LYS A 28 3.40 4.24 1.48
C LYS A 28 2.25 4.06 0.50
N THR A 29 1.93 5.11 -0.25
CA THR A 29 0.80 5.11 -1.20
C THR A 29 0.98 4.06 -2.27
N MET A 30 2.18 3.95 -2.85
CA MET A 30 2.49 2.95 -3.87
C MET A 30 2.41 1.52 -3.33
N ALA A 31 2.98 1.27 -2.13
CA ALA A 31 2.92 -0.03 -1.50
C ALA A 31 1.48 -0.45 -1.19
N GLU A 32 0.66 0.45 -0.63
CA GLU A 32 -0.74 0.18 -0.33
C GLU A 32 -1.60 -0.03 -1.57
N ALA A 33 -1.31 0.68 -2.67
CA ALA A 33 -1.97 0.48 -3.96
C ALA A 33 -1.67 -0.92 -4.54
N LEU A 34 -0.41 -1.36 -4.49
CA LEU A 34 -0.02 -2.70 -4.94
C LEU A 34 -0.65 -3.79 -4.06
N MET A 35 -0.66 -3.59 -2.74
CA MET A 35 -1.34 -4.51 -1.82
C MET A 35 -2.84 -4.59 -2.07
N SER A 36 -3.46 -3.45 -2.41
CA SER A 36 -4.86 -3.39 -2.82
C SER A 36 -5.07 -4.22 -4.09
N ALA A 37 -4.25 -4.04 -5.13
CA ALA A 37 -4.40 -4.79 -6.38
C ALA A 37 -4.31 -6.32 -6.16
N GLU A 38 -3.34 -6.80 -5.37
CA GLU A 38 -3.27 -8.23 -5.03
C GLU A 38 -4.51 -8.72 -4.26
N ALA A 39 -5.01 -7.92 -3.33
CA ALA A 39 -6.22 -8.25 -2.58
C ALA A 39 -7.48 -8.32 -3.47
N ASP A 40 -7.57 -7.50 -4.53
CA ASP A 40 -8.65 -7.59 -5.52
C ASP A 40 -8.60 -8.90 -6.31
N VAL A 41 -7.40 -9.31 -6.73
CA VAL A 41 -7.20 -10.60 -7.40
C VAL A 41 -7.67 -11.74 -6.49
N VAL A 42 -7.30 -11.73 -5.21
CA VAL A 42 -7.73 -12.75 -4.24
C VAL A 42 -9.25 -12.69 -3.99
N CYS A 43 -9.87 -11.51 -4.05
CA CYS A 43 -11.32 -11.37 -3.90
C CYS A 43 -12.10 -11.73 -5.18
N GLY A 44 -11.45 -11.78 -6.34
CA GLY A 44 -12.09 -11.94 -7.66
C GLY A 44 -12.88 -10.71 -8.11
N ALA A 45 -12.68 -9.56 -7.45
CA ALA A 45 -13.37 -8.31 -7.75
C ALA A 45 -12.70 -7.13 -7.06
N GLY A 46 -12.77 -5.95 -7.67
CA GLY A 46 -12.30 -4.68 -7.13
C GLY A 46 -12.94 -4.32 -5.78
N TYR A 47 -12.31 -3.44 -5.01
CA TYR A 47 -12.90 -2.96 -3.76
C TYR A 47 -14.23 -2.21 -4.02
N GLY A 48 -15.31 -2.63 -3.37
CA GLY A 48 -16.66 -2.05 -3.55
C GLY A 48 -17.36 -2.41 -4.86
N GLU A 49 -16.68 -3.07 -5.79
CA GLU A 49 -17.24 -3.46 -7.09
C GLU A 49 -18.31 -4.56 -6.97
N ARG A 50 -19.43 -4.42 -7.68
CA ARG A 50 -20.41 -5.50 -7.83
C ARG A 50 -19.94 -6.42 -8.96
N SER A 51 -19.69 -7.68 -8.62
CA SER A 51 -19.26 -8.71 -9.56
C SER A 51 -19.81 -10.06 -9.12
N ASP A 52 -20.32 -10.82 -10.07
CA ASP A 52 -20.82 -12.18 -9.86
C ASP A 52 -19.68 -13.18 -9.60
N GLY A 53 -18.45 -12.83 -10.00
CA GLY A 53 -17.24 -13.63 -9.77
C GLY A 53 -16.58 -13.40 -8.40
N ARG A 54 -17.17 -12.55 -7.54
CA ARG A 54 -16.59 -12.23 -6.22
C ARG A 54 -16.68 -13.43 -5.28
N VAL A 55 -15.52 -13.92 -4.84
CA VAL A 55 -15.41 -15.06 -3.91
C VAL A 55 -15.05 -14.64 -2.48
N ASN A 56 -14.58 -13.42 -2.27
CA ASN A 56 -14.19 -12.90 -0.96
C ASN A 56 -14.43 -11.38 -0.86
N ARG A 57 -14.26 -10.82 0.34
CA ARG A 57 -14.36 -9.38 0.59
C ARG A 57 -13.26 -8.92 1.52
N ARG A 58 -12.81 -7.68 1.32
CA ARG A 58 -11.96 -7.01 2.31
C ARG A 58 -12.80 -6.57 3.51
N ASN A 59 -12.23 -6.67 4.70
CA ASN A 59 -12.90 -6.35 5.96
C ASN A 59 -12.03 -5.43 6.83
N GLY A 60 -11.64 -4.30 6.25
CA GLY A 60 -10.74 -3.31 6.85
C GLY A 60 -9.26 -3.66 6.71
N TYR A 61 -8.43 -3.04 7.54
CA TYR A 61 -6.98 -3.09 7.47
C TYR A 61 -6.36 -3.45 8.82
N ARG A 62 -5.08 -3.82 8.81
CA ARG A 62 -4.22 -3.91 9.99
C ARG A 62 -2.97 -3.07 9.76
N SER A 63 -2.54 -2.31 10.75
CA SER A 63 -1.28 -1.56 10.67
C SER A 63 -0.09 -2.50 10.84
N ARG A 64 0.98 -2.20 10.11
CA ARG A 64 2.30 -2.81 10.33
C ARG A 64 3.39 -1.88 9.85
N ASP A 65 4.38 -1.69 10.72
CA ASP A 65 5.57 -0.93 10.37
C ASP A 65 6.45 -1.71 9.38
N TRP A 66 6.97 -0.96 8.42
CA TRP A 66 7.93 -1.41 7.42
C TRP A 66 9.10 -0.45 7.35
N ASP A 67 10.29 -0.94 7.68
CA ASP A 67 11.50 -0.15 7.59
C ASP A 67 11.98 -0.08 6.14
N ALA A 68 11.86 1.12 5.55
CA ALA A 68 12.31 1.43 4.22
C ALA A 68 13.45 2.46 4.26
N ARG A 69 14.11 2.70 3.12
CA ARG A 69 15.17 3.72 3.02
C ARG A 69 14.66 5.15 3.32
N ALA A 70 13.39 5.41 3.07
CA ALA A 70 12.72 6.67 3.42
C ALA A 70 12.34 6.77 4.92
N GLY A 71 12.75 5.78 5.73
CA GLY A 71 12.36 5.62 7.13
C GLY A 71 11.25 4.59 7.33
N THR A 72 10.81 4.43 8.57
CA THR A 72 9.71 3.51 8.95
C THR A 72 8.38 4.00 8.40
N VAL A 73 7.72 3.15 7.61
CA VAL A 73 6.40 3.41 7.02
C VAL A 73 5.37 2.53 7.74
N GLU A 74 4.35 3.13 8.35
CA GLU A 74 3.19 2.39 8.83
C GLU A 74 2.28 2.03 7.65
N LEU A 75 2.23 0.75 7.29
CA LEU A 75 1.43 0.21 6.19
C LEU A 75 0.05 -0.28 6.67
N ALA A 76 -1.00 0.04 5.92
CA ALA A 76 -2.35 -0.50 6.11
C ALA A 76 -2.53 -1.78 5.28
N ILE A 77 -2.22 -2.94 5.85
CA ILE A 77 -2.34 -4.22 5.14
C ILE A 77 -3.81 -4.68 5.08
N PRO A 78 -4.38 -4.97 3.89
CA PRO A 78 -5.74 -5.47 3.74
C PRO A 78 -6.03 -6.73 4.58
N LYS A 79 -7.22 -6.75 5.22
CA LYS A 79 -7.78 -7.95 5.84
C LYS A 79 -8.84 -8.54 4.93
N LEU A 80 -8.85 -9.86 4.79
CA LEU A 80 -9.89 -10.58 4.07
C LEU A 80 -10.94 -11.10 5.05
N ARG A 81 -12.17 -11.32 4.57
CA ARG A 81 -13.26 -11.88 5.36
C ARG A 81 -13.02 -13.37 5.66
N SER A 82 -12.45 -14.08 4.69
CA SER A 82 -12.05 -15.49 4.78
C SER A 82 -10.59 -15.64 4.38
N GLY A 83 -9.82 -16.43 5.14
CA GLY A 83 -8.37 -16.58 4.94
C GLY A 83 -7.57 -15.34 5.34
N SER A 84 -6.29 -15.29 4.97
CA SER A 84 -5.39 -14.18 5.26
C SER A 84 -4.64 -13.74 4.02
N TYR A 85 -4.63 -12.43 3.76
CA TYR A 85 -3.73 -11.80 2.79
C TYR A 85 -2.45 -11.33 3.47
N PHE A 86 -1.29 -11.59 2.87
CA PHE A 86 0.00 -11.10 3.35
C PHE A 86 0.92 -10.81 2.14
N PRO A 87 1.51 -9.61 2.05
CA PRO A 87 2.35 -9.20 0.91
C PRO A 87 3.76 -9.80 1.04
N GLU A 88 3.96 -11.04 0.60
CA GLU A 88 5.26 -11.74 0.74
C GLU A 88 6.38 -11.10 -0.08
N TRP A 89 6.05 -10.35 -1.13
CA TRP A 89 7.01 -9.58 -1.91
C TRP A 89 7.55 -8.34 -1.16
N LEU A 90 6.83 -7.87 -0.13
CA LEU A 90 7.15 -6.64 0.60
C LEU A 90 7.66 -6.92 2.01
N LEU A 91 7.05 -7.90 2.70
CA LEU A 91 7.25 -8.15 4.11
C LEU A 91 7.63 -9.60 4.37
N GLU A 92 8.47 -9.82 5.37
CA GLU A 92 8.74 -11.16 5.87
C GLU A 92 7.74 -11.54 6.98
N ARG A 93 7.32 -12.81 6.96
CA ARG A 93 6.52 -13.37 8.05
C ARG A 93 7.40 -13.49 9.29
N ARG A 94 6.89 -13.05 10.44
CA ARG A 94 7.59 -13.22 11.71
C ARG A 94 7.71 -14.72 12.01
N ARG A 95 8.94 -15.24 12.11
CA ARG A 95 9.17 -16.57 12.67
C ARG A 95 8.94 -16.52 14.18
N ARG A 96 8.27 -17.53 14.72
CA ARG A 96 8.23 -17.75 16.17
C ARG A 96 9.65 -18.15 16.59
N ALA A 97 10.19 -17.51 17.62
CA ALA A 97 11.34 -18.05 18.32
C ALA A 97 10.84 -19.30 19.07
N GLU A 98 11.46 -20.43 18.77
CA GLU A 98 11.31 -21.68 19.52
C GLU A 98 12.29 -21.69 20.70
#